data_AF-A0AAU4H3U2-F1
#
_entry.id   AF-A0AAU4H3U2-F1
#
_cell.length_a   1.000
_cell.length_b   1.000
_cell.length_c   1.000
_cell.angle_alpha   90.00
_cell.angle_beta   90.00
_cell.angle_gamma   90.00
#
_symmetry.space_group_name_H-M   'P 1'
#
loop_
_entity.id
_entity.type
_entity.pdbx_description
1 polymer ?
#
loop_
_entity_poly.entity_id
_entity_poly.type
_entity_poly.pdbx_seq_one_letter_code
_entity_poly.pdbx_strand_id
1 'polypeptide(L)'
;MQKVIDYIEERRKSYEGHEFFTDLLADESLPGEKRLAWGPSVIPFIMGYSDLNKYVFRKGEEEAELDRLQALLNAHTYEEDFHWQWMLADLEKLGADRAMPLSDATRVLWSADFQHSRRLVLELAALAADAPTYAVFAMVESIEAVSITIFTHCRGIALRDGSECEFFGTKHYMAEASHSIKSPEIEETSLPSLDDAQREESKRMVDRTFALFDDWSGSLLRFALDNADHDRTYERMIQQSKDLLPEAEAVAASAF
;
A
#
# COMPACT_ATOMS: atom_id res chain seq x y z
N MET A 1 -6.60 22.82 -7.08
CA MET A 1 -5.93 21.54 -6.89
C MET A 1 -4.41 21.65 -7.01
N GLN A 2 -3.84 22.34 -8.01
CA GLN A 2 -2.38 22.41 -8.23
C GLN A 2 -1.52 22.62 -6.97
N LYS A 3 -1.83 23.60 -6.11
CA LYS A 3 -1.06 23.84 -4.87
C LYS A 3 -1.05 22.65 -3.89
N VAL A 4 -2.07 21.79 -3.94
CA VAL A 4 -2.12 20.54 -3.16
C VAL A 4 -1.22 19.50 -3.79
N ILE A 5 -1.21 19.37 -5.12
CA ILE A 5 -0.27 18.50 -5.85
C ILE A 5 1.19 18.89 -5.57
N ASP A 6 1.50 20.18 -5.61
CA ASP A 6 2.85 20.67 -5.28
C ASP A 6 3.24 20.32 -3.84
N TYR A 7 2.27 20.35 -2.91
CA TYR A 7 2.47 19.94 -1.52
C TYR A 7 2.66 18.43 -1.38
N ILE A 8 1.91 17.61 -2.13
CA ILE A 8 2.10 16.15 -2.18
C ILE A 8 3.53 15.84 -2.62
N GLU A 9 4.05 16.51 -3.65
CA GLU A 9 5.42 16.33 -4.12
C GLU A 9 6.47 16.73 -3.07
N GLU A 10 6.21 17.78 -2.27
CA GLU A 10 7.05 18.15 -1.12
C GLU A 10 7.08 17.03 -0.07
N ARG A 11 5.90 16.49 0.29
CA ARG A 11 5.78 15.39 1.25
C ARG A 11 6.44 14.11 0.73
N ARG A 12 6.28 13.81 -0.56
CA ARG A 12 6.93 12.67 -1.24
C ARG A 12 8.45 12.73 -1.13
N LYS A 13 9.06 13.89 -1.40
CA LYS A 13 10.52 14.08 -1.25
C LYS A 13 11.00 13.88 0.18
N SER A 14 10.19 14.26 1.17
CA SER A 14 10.52 13.98 2.57
C SER A 14 10.45 12.48 2.86
N TYR A 15 9.44 11.80 2.31
CA TYR A 15 9.20 10.36 2.50
C TYR A 15 10.27 9.47 1.86
N GLU A 16 10.89 9.90 0.74
CA GLU A 16 12.06 9.23 0.12
C GLU A 16 13.23 9.02 1.10
N GLY A 17 13.33 9.84 2.16
CA GLY A 17 14.37 9.74 3.18
C GLY A 17 14.14 8.65 4.24
N HIS A 18 13.01 7.94 4.20
CA HIS A 18 12.67 6.94 5.22
C HIS A 18 13.66 5.75 5.22
N GLU A 19 13.98 5.21 6.41
CA GLU A 19 14.97 4.12 6.61
C GLU A 19 14.64 2.85 5.82
N PHE A 20 13.36 2.57 5.61
CA PHE A 20 12.91 1.49 4.70
C PHE A 20 13.55 1.58 3.30
N PHE A 21 13.69 2.80 2.76
CA PHE A 21 14.31 3.01 1.46
C PHE A 21 15.83 3.05 1.55
N THR A 22 16.35 3.81 2.52
CA THR A 22 17.77 4.17 2.60
C THR A 22 18.64 3.07 3.23
N ASP A 23 18.09 2.27 4.15
CA ASP A 23 18.84 1.24 4.87
C ASP A 23 18.52 -0.17 4.39
N LEU A 24 17.26 -0.46 4.00
CA LEU A 24 16.88 -1.79 3.51
C LEU A 24 16.90 -1.86 1.98
N LEU A 25 16.08 -1.06 1.30
CA LEU A 25 15.97 -1.18 -0.15
C LEU A 25 17.24 -0.73 -0.88
N ALA A 26 18.05 0.17 -0.34
CA ALA A 26 19.29 0.61 -0.98
C ALA A 26 20.52 -0.27 -0.65
N ASP A 27 20.42 -1.23 0.27
CA ASP A 27 21.56 -2.05 0.68
C ASP A 27 21.86 -3.16 -0.34
N GLU A 28 22.78 -2.88 -1.27
CA GLU A 28 23.25 -3.83 -2.28
C GLU A 28 24.09 -5.00 -1.72
N SER A 29 24.47 -4.96 -0.44
CA SER A 29 25.11 -6.12 0.21
C SER A 29 24.12 -7.23 0.53
N LEU A 30 22.82 -6.90 0.57
CA LEU A 30 21.72 -7.85 0.76
C LEU A 30 21.28 -8.44 -0.59
N PRO A 31 21.04 -9.77 -0.66
CA PRO A 31 20.34 -10.39 -1.78
C PRO A 31 18.96 -9.77 -1.99
N GLY A 32 18.46 -9.77 -3.23
CA GLY A 32 17.15 -9.21 -3.57
C GLY A 32 16.00 -9.78 -2.74
N GLU A 33 16.01 -11.09 -2.45
CA GLU A 33 14.97 -11.73 -1.61
C GLU A 33 14.95 -11.15 -0.20
N LYS A 34 16.10 -10.71 0.34
CA LYS A 34 16.18 -10.09 1.66
C LYS A 34 15.67 -8.66 1.64
N ARG A 35 16.02 -7.90 0.59
CA ARG A 35 15.51 -6.54 0.38
C ARG A 35 13.99 -6.54 0.20
N LEU A 36 13.41 -7.62 -0.32
CA LEU A 36 11.98 -7.78 -0.59
C LEU A 36 11.24 -8.71 0.39
N ALA A 37 11.86 -9.12 1.50
CA ALA A 37 11.26 -10.06 2.46
C ALA A 37 9.97 -9.54 3.12
N TRP A 38 9.69 -8.25 3.04
CA TRP A 38 8.45 -7.65 3.52
C TRP A 38 7.25 -7.88 2.60
N GLY A 39 7.45 -8.33 1.35
CA GLY A 39 6.40 -8.49 0.33
C GLY A 39 5.14 -9.22 0.81
N PRO A 40 5.23 -10.36 1.51
CA PRO A 40 4.03 -11.06 1.99
C PRO A 40 3.23 -10.25 3.02
N SER A 41 3.90 -9.45 3.85
CA SER A 41 3.23 -8.64 4.88
C SER A 41 2.32 -7.57 4.29
N VAL A 42 2.48 -7.22 3.02
CA VAL A 42 1.64 -6.22 2.34
C VAL A 42 0.38 -6.79 1.71
N ILE A 43 0.22 -8.13 1.65
CA ILE A 43 -0.95 -8.78 1.06
C ILE A 43 -2.27 -8.14 1.51
N PRO A 44 -2.51 -7.89 2.82
CA PRO A 44 -3.78 -7.32 3.24
C PRO A 44 -4.00 -5.89 2.73
N PHE A 45 -2.93 -5.11 2.54
CA PHE A 45 -3.03 -3.77 1.96
C PHE A 45 -3.32 -3.83 0.46
N ILE A 46 -2.56 -4.62 -0.31
CA ILE A 46 -2.75 -4.72 -1.76
C ILE A 46 -4.15 -5.25 -2.13
N MET A 47 -4.60 -6.31 -1.44
CA MET A 47 -5.94 -6.84 -1.64
C MET A 47 -7.00 -5.83 -1.19
N GLY A 48 -6.79 -5.18 -0.04
CA GLY A 48 -7.71 -4.17 0.47
C GLY A 48 -7.73 -2.88 -0.36
N TYR A 49 -6.67 -2.54 -1.10
CA TYR A 49 -6.64 -1.38 -1.98
C TYR A 49 -7.57 -1.57 -3.17
N SER A 50 -7.68 -2.79 -3.71
CA SER A 50 -8.72 -3.13 -4.70
C SER A 50 -10.13 -2.88 -4.14
N ASP A 51 -10.38 -3.24 -2.87
CA ASP A 51 -11.65 -2.95 -2.21
C ASP A 51 -11.86 -1.45 -1.98
N LEU A 52 -10.84 -0.68 -1.59
CA LEU A 52 -10.91 0.77 -1.44
C LEU A 52 -11.29 1.43 -2.78
N ASN A 53 -10.60 1.05 -3.86
CA ASN A 53 -10.87 1.53 -5.20
C ASN A 53 -12.32 1.28 -5.60
N LYS A 54 -12.80 0.05 -5.43
CA LYS A 54 -14.12 -0.35 -5.90
C LYS A 54 -15.29 0.12 -5.04
N TYR A 55 -15.12 0.14 -3.72
CA TYR A 55 -16.22 0.31 -2.77
C TYR A 55 -16.17 1.62 -1.98
N VAL A 56 -15.06 2.36 -2.03
CA VAL A 56 -14.87 3.59 -1.25
C VAL A 56 -14.61 4.80 -2.16
N PHE A 57 -13.69 4.71 -3.12
CA PHE A 57 -13.28 5.85 -3.94
C PHE A 57 -14.15 6.02 -5.18
N ARG A 58 -14.51 4.90 -5.81
CA ARG A 58 -15.34 4.89 -7.02
C ARG A 58 -16.79 5.24 -6.70
N LYS A 59 -17.34 6.17 -7.48
CA LYS A 59 -18.73 6.64 -7.40
C LYS A 59 -19.49 6.36 -8.68
N GLY A 60 -20.81 6.48 -8.65
CA GLY A 60 -21.67 6.23 -9.81
C GLY A 60 -21.39 7.19 -10.97
N GLU A 61 -21.73 6.79 -12.20
CA GLU A 61 -21.50 7.62 -13.40
C GLU A 61 -22.20 8.98 -13.30
N GLU A 62 -23.42 9.02 -12.77
CA GLU A 62 -24.17 10.28 -12.55
C GLU A 62 -23.44 11.28 -11.64
N GLU A 63 -22.72 10.79 -10.63
CA GLU A 63 -21.93 11.61 -9.70
C GLU A 63 -20.63 12.10 -10.38
N ALA A 64 -20.02 11.24 -11.20
CA ALA A 64 -18.80 11.56 -11.95
C ALA A 64 -19.04 12.58 -13.09
N GLU A 65 -20.20 12.56 -13.73
CA GLU A 65 -20.55 13.56 -14.77
C GLU A 65 -20.62 14.99 -14.20
N LEU A 66 -20.95 15.13 -12.91
CA LEU A 66 -21.09 16.41 -12.23
C LEU A 66 -19.80 16.88 -11.53
N ASP A 67 -18.84 15.98 -11.31
CA ASP A 67 -17.58 16.26 -10.61
C ASP A 67 -16.39 15.70 -11.39
N ARG A 68 -15.63 16.61 -12.04
CA ARG A 68 -14.43 16.25 -12.81
C ARG A 68 -13.38 15.51 -12.00
N LEU A 69 -13.23 15.80 -10.70
CA LEU A 69 -12.28 15.06 -9.85
C LEU A 69 -12.75 13.64 -9.61
N GLN A 70 -14.07 13.43 -9.49
CA GLN A 70 -14.63 12.09 -9.35
C GLN A 70 -14.47 11.28 -10.64
N ALA A 71 -14.61 11.90 -11.80
CA ALA A 71 -14.33 11.24 -13.08
C ALA A 71 -12.88 10.77 -13.20
N LEU A 72 -11.92 11.61 -12.79
CA LEU A 72 -10.49 11.25 -12.75
C LEU A 72 -10.22 10.13 -11.74
N LEU A 73 -10.78 10.23 -10.52
CA LEU A 73 -10.69 9.16 -9.52
C LEU A 73 -11.23 7.83 -10.05
N ASN A 74 -12.42 7.85 -10.65
CA ASN A 74 -13.02 6.64 -11.19
C ASN A 74 -12.10 6.00 -12.24
N ALA A 75 -11.58 6.79 -13.19
CA ALA A 75 -10.66 6.29 -14.23
C ALA A 75 -9.44 5.59 -13.61
N HIS A 76 -8.80 6.23 -12.63
CA HIS A 76 -7.67 5.67 -11.89
C HIS A 76 -8.04 4.35 -11.18
N THR A 77 -9.18 4.32 -10.47
CA THR A 77 -9.60 3.11 -9.74
C THR A 77 -9.82 1.89 -10.65
N TYR A 78 -10.15 2.07 -11.93
CA TYR A 78 -10.35 0.94 -12.86
C TYR A 78 -9.03 0.35 -13.36
N GLU A 79 -8.00 1.18 -13.44
CA GLU A 79 -6.67 0.76 -13.85
C GLU A 79 -6.03 -0.15 -12.78
N GLU A 80 -6.12 0.28 -11.52
CA GLU A 80 -5.53 -0.41 -10.37
C GLU A 80 -6.19 -1.77 -10.04
N ASP A 81 -7.36 -2.08 -10.59
CA ASP A 81 -8.20 -3.25 -10.22
C ASP A 81 -7.46 -4.60 -10.35
N PHE A 82 -6.38 -4.67 -11.13
CA PHE A 82 -5.71 -5.93 -11.47
C PHE A 82 -4.26 -6.02 -11.00
N HIS A 83 -3.69 -4.96 -10.40
CA HIS A 83 -2.28 -4.96 -10.01
C HIS A 83 -1.94 -6.02 -8.95
N TRP A 84 -2.90 -6.42 -8.10
CA TRP A 84 -2.71 -7.50 -7.12
C TRP A 84 -2.28 -8.84 -7.73
N GLN A 85 -2.55 -9.08 -9.02
CA GLN A 85 -2.12 -10.30 -9.71
C GLN A 85 -0.60 -10.38 -9.84
N TRP A 86 0.07 -9.24 -10.06
CA TRP A 86 1.53 -9.20 -10.11
C TRP A 86 2.13 -9.48 -8.72
N MET A 87 1.46 -9.04 -7.65
CA MET A 87 1.91 -9.32 -6.29
C MET A 87 1.84 -10.83 -5.98
N LEU A 88 0.80 -11.53 -6.45
CA LEU A 88 0.74 -12.99 -6.29
C LEU A 88 1.87 -13.71 -7.01
N ALA A 89 2.22 -13.28 -8.23
CA ALA A 89 3.37 -13.82 -8.95
C ALA A 89 4.69 -13.58 -8.19
N ASP A 90 4.79 -12.46 -7.46
CA ASP A 90 5.97 -12.17 -6.63
C ASP A 90 6.06 -13.06 -5.39
N LEU A 91 4.93 -13.47 -4.80
CA LEU A 91 4.96 -14.43 -3.68
C LEU A 91 5.59 -15.76 -4.10
N GLU A 92 5.33 -16.22 -5.33
CA GLU A 92 5.97 -17.42 -5.87
C GLU A 92 7.48 -17.20 -6.05
N LYS A 93 7.89 -16.09 -6.67
CA LYS A 93 9.31 -15.75 -6.92
C LYS A 93 10.13 -15.57 -5.65
N LEU A 94 9.54 -14.97 -4.62
CA LEU A 94 10.18 -14.75 -3.32
C LEU A 94 10.24 -16.02 -2.46
N GLY A 95 9.64 -17.14 -2.91
CA GLY A 95 9.53 -18.34 -2.11
C GLY A 95 8.62 -18.15 -0.89
N ALA A 96 7.65 -17.25 -1.00
CA ALA A 96 6.72 -16.88 0.06
C ALA A 96 5.32 -17.52 -0.10
N ASP A 97 5.06 -18.21 -1.22
CA ASP A 97 3.80 -18.90 -1.50
C ASP A 97 3.83 -20.37 -1.04
N ARG A 98 3.83 -20.56 0.28
CA ARG A 98 3.82 -21.91 0.88
C ARG A 98 2.42 -22.52 0.84
N ALA A 99 2.31 -23.75 0.32
CA ALA A 99 1.10 -24.55 0.45
C ALA A 99 0.79 -24.86 1.94
N MET A 100 -0.39 -24.44 2.41
CA MET A 100 -0.85 -24.68 3.78
C MET A 100 -2.39 -24.78 3.86
N PRO A 101 -2.96 -25.38 4.93
CA PRO A 101 -4.40 -25.38 5.14
C PRO A 101 -4.97 -23.95 5.17
N LEU A 102 -6.18 -23.75 4.64
CA LEU A 102 -6.83 -22.43 4.62
C LEU A 102 -6.83 -21.76 6.00
N SER A 103 -7.11 -22.53 7.08
CA SER A 103 -7.10 -21.97 8.42
C SER A 103 -5.73 -21.44 8.85
N ASP A 104 -4.63 -22.07 8.41
CA ASP A 104 -3.28 -21.62 8.73
C ASP A 104 -2.89 -20.41 7.87
N ALA A 105 -3.30 -20.37 6.59
CA ALA A 105 -3.16 -19.17 5.75
C ALA A 105 -3.92 -17.97 6.38
N THR A 106 -5.13 -18.19 6.88
CA THR A 106 -5.88 -17.15 7.60
C THR A 106 -5.16 -16.71 8.88
N ARG A 107 -4.54 -17.61 9.64
CA ARG A 107 -3.73 -17.24 10.83
C ARG A 107 -2.55 -16.35 10.46
N VAL A 108 -1.88 -16.63 9.34
CA VAL A 108 -0.81 -15.77 8.81
C VAL A 108 -1.35 -14.40 8.44
N LEU A 109 -2.39 -14.34 7.59
CA LEU A 109 -2.98 -13.09 7.10
C LEU A 109 -3.57 -12.21 8.21
N TRP A 110 -4.08 -12.82 9.29
CA TRP A 110 -4.63 -12.13 10.47
C TRP A 110 -3.66 -12.03 11.65
N SER A 111 -2.40 -12.42 11.47
CA SER A 111 -1.37 -12.31 12.50
C SER A 111 -1.11 -10.86 12.93
N ALA A 112 -0.48 -10.69 14.09
CA ALA A 112 -0.01 -9.39 14.57
C ALA A 112 1.05 -8.80 13.65
N ASP A 113 1.92 -9.64 13.08
CA ASP A 113 2.96 -9.24 12.13
C ASP A 113 2.38 -8.55 10.88
N PHE A 114 1.19 -8.97 10.41
CA PHE A 114 0.52 -8.40 9.23
C PHE A 114 -0.50 -7.30 9.58
N GLN A 115 -0.64 -6.94 10.86
CA GLN A 115 -1.70 -6.04 11.31
C GLN A 115 -1.61 -4.64 10.72
N HIS A 116 -0.40 -4.15 10.45
CA HIS A 116 -0.18 -2.78 9.99
C HIS A 116 -0.76 -2.58 8.58
N SER A 117 -0.63 -3.57 7.71
CA SER A 117 -1.26 -3.55 6.38
C SER A 117 -2.79 -3.60 6.46
N ARG A 118 -3.36 -4.39 7.37
CA ARG A 118 -4.82 -4.40 7.59
C ARG A 118 -5.32 -3.06 8.12
N ARG A 119 -4.62 -2.50 9.11
CA ARG A 119 -4.97 -1.21 9.72
C ARG A 119 -4.88 -0.07 8.72
N LEU A 120 -3.87 -0.04 7.86
CA LEU A 120 -3.72 0.97 6.82
C LEU A 120 -4.97 1.07 5.94
N VAL A 121 -5.49 -0.07 5.45
CA VAL A 121 -6.73 -0.11 4.65
C VAL A 121 -7.92 0.46 5.41
N LEU A 122 -8.10 0.05 6.66
CA LEU A 122 -9.22 0.51 7.50
C LEU A 122 -9.13 2.01 7.79
N GLU A 123 -7.93 2.52 8.06
CA GLU A 123 -7.72 3.94 8.35
C GLU A 123 -7.91 4.80 7.08
N LEU A 124 -7.48 4.34 5.90
CA LEU A 124 -7.76 5.00 4.63
C LEU A 124 -9.27 5.01 4.30
N ALA A 125 -9.96 3.88 4.50
CA ALA A 125 -11.41 3.81 4.33
C ALA A 125 -12.14 4.81 5.24
N ALA A 126 -11.72 4.87 6.51
CA ALA A 126 -12.32 5.78 7.50
C ALA A 126 -12.08 7.26 7.17
N LEU A 127 -10.91 7.59 6.63
CA LEU A 127 -10.61 8.96 6.16
C LEU A 127 -11.47 9.34 4.95
N ALA A 128 -11.75 8.39 4.06
CA ALA A 128 -12.48 8.65 2.82
C ALA A 128 -14.00 8.68 2.99
N ALA A 129 -14.57 7.90 3.92
CA ALA A 129 -16.00 7.58 3.98
C ALA A 129 -16.94 8.79 3.88
N ASP A 130 -16.60 9.90 4.56
CA ASP A 130 -17.40 11.14 4.56
C ASP A 130 -16.63 12.34 4.00
N ALA A 131 -15.48 12.11 3.35
CA ALA A 131 -14.65 13.18 2.81
C ALA A 131 -15.19 13.70 1.48
N PRO A 132 -15.07 15.02 1.21
CA PRO A 132 -15.41 15.57 -0.09
C PRO A 132 -14.45 15.07 -1.17
N THR A 133 -14.92 15.02 -2.43
CA THR A 133 -14.14 14.46 -3.55
C THR A 133 -12.74 15.06 -3.68
N TYR A 134 -12.58 16.37 -3.45
CA TYR A 134 -11.27 17.02 -3.55
C TYR A 134 -10.27 16.56 -2.47
N ALA A 135 -10.75 16.11 -1.32
CA ALA A 135 -9.92 15.56 -0.25
C ALA A 135 -9.58 14.10 -0.56
N VAL A 136 -10.56 13.30 -1.01
CA VAL A 136 -10.31 11.92 -1.48
C VAL A 136 -9.33 11.90 -2.65
N PHE A 137 -9.48 12.83 -3.60
CA PHE A 137 -8.53 13.03 -4.69
C PHE A 137 -7.11 13.29 -4.15
N ALA A 138 -6.95 14.23 -3.23
CA ALA A 138 -5.65 14.50 -2.62
C ALA A 138 -5.07 13.28 -1.86
N MET A 139 -5.92 12.45 -1.26
CA MET A 139 -5.52 11.21 -0.62
C MET A 139 -4.99 10.19 -1.63
N VAL A 140 -5.74 9.92 -2.71
CA VAL A 140 -5.32 8.97 -3.76
C VAL A 140 -4.02 9.43 -4.40
N GLU A 141 -3.90 10.71 -4.76
CA GLU A 141 -2.64 11.23 -5.31
C GLU A 141 -1.46 11.16 -4.33
N SER A 142 -1.73 11.18 -3.02
CA SER A 142 -0.69 10.91 -2.02
C SER A 142 -0.30 9.44 -1.96
N ILE A 143 -1.25 8.52 -2.16
CA ILE A 143 -1.00 7.07 -2.27
C ILE A 143 -0.14 6.80 -3.50
N GLU A 144 -0.46 7.40 -4.65
CA GLU A 144 0.32 7.31 -5.89
C GLU A 144 1.74 7.88 -5.72
N ALA A 145 1.88 9.00 -5.00
CA ALA A 145 3.19 9.54 -4.68
C ALA A 145 4.02 8.58 -3.80
N VAL A 146 3.37 7.84 -2.89
CA VAL A 146 4.02 6.80 -2.09
C VAL A 146 4.35 5.57 -2.95
N SER A 147 3.43 5.11 -3.80
CA SER A 147 3.62 3.93 -4.67
C SER A 147 4.81 4.13 -5.60
N ILE A 148 4.87 5.25 -6.34
CA ILE A 148 5.97 5.54 -7.25
C ILE A 148 7.32 5.61 -6.51
N THR A 149 7.32 6.10 -5.28
CA THR A 149 8.53 6.13 -4.44
C THR A 149 8.99 4.72 -4.11
N ILE A 150 8.10 3.86 -3.62
CA ILE A 150 8.42 2.44 -3.32
C ILE A 150 8.94 1.74 -4.58
N PHE A 151 8.22 1.84 -5.71
CA PHE A 151 8.60 1.14 -6.93
C PHE A 151 9.88 1.68 -7.57
N THR A 152 10.18 2.98 -7.40
CA THR A 152 11.48 3.54 -7.80
C THR A 152 12.63 2.86 -7.06
N HIS A 153 12.46 2.59 -5.77
CA HIS A 153 13.47 1.92 -4.94
C HIS A 153 13.51 0.39 -5.17
N CYS A 154 12.40 -0.23 -5.58
CA CYS A 154 12.37 -1.65 -5.94
C CYS A 154 12.91 -1.94 -7.35
N ARG A 155 12.92 -0.95 -8.24
CA ARG A 155 13.34 -1.11 -9.63
C ARG A 155 14.76 -1.66 -9.74
N GLY A 156 14.91 -2.77 -10.47
CA GLY A 156 16.19 -3.39 -10.76
C GLY A 156 16.72 -4.28 -9.63
N ILE A 157 15.94 -4.52 -8.57
CA ILE A 157 16.31 -5.51 -7.54
C ILE A 157 16.20 -6.91 -8.15
N ALA A 158 17.34 -7.45 -8.56
CA ALA A 158 17.43 -8.82 -9.02
C ALA A 158 17.50 -9.81 -7.84
N LEU A 159 16.75 -10.90 -7.96
CA LEU A 159 16.86 -12.07 -7.08
C LEU A 159 18.14 -12.85 -7.42
N ARG A 160 18.49 -13.85 -6.60
CA ARG A 160 19.73 -14.65 -6.77
C ARG A 160 19.78 -15.42 -8.08
N ASP A 161 18.62 -15.78 -8.63
CA ASP A 161 18.51 -16.44 -9.93
C ASP A 161 18.59 -15.46 -11.11
N GLY A 162 18.73 -14.16 -10.85
CA GLY A 162 18.78 -13.08 -11.83
C GLY A 162 17.42 -12.62 -12.32
N SER A 163 16.32 -13.20 -11.83
CA SER A 163 14.97 -12.74 -12.12
C SER A 163 14.62 -11.48 -11.32
N GLU A 164 13.56 -10.80 -11.73
CA GLU A 164 13.00 -9.64 -11.03
C GLU A 164 11.51 -9.89 -10.74
N CYS A 165 11.05 -9.34 -9.62
CA CYS A 165 9.63 -9.25 -9.28
C CYS A 165 8.83 -8.41 -10.31
N GLU A 166 7.55 -8.70 -10.45
CA GLU A 166 6.62 -7.97 -11.31
C GLU A 166 6.04 -6.75 -10.60
N PHE A 167 5.50 -6.94 -9.40
CA PHE A 167 4.89 -5.88 -8.59
C PHE A 167 6.00 -5.07 -7.90
N PHE A 168 6.91 -5.74 -7.18
CA PHE A 168 8.06 -5.09 -6.55
C PHE A 168 9.27 -5.00 -7.50
N GLY A 169 9.05 -4.50 -8.71
CA GLY A 169 10.12 -4.41 -9.71
C GLY A 169 9.86 -3.42 -10.82
N THR A 170 10.71 -3.48 -11.85
CA THR A 170 10.73 -2.54 -12.97
C THR A 170 9.41 -2.50 -13.74
N LYS A 171 8.69 -3.63 -13.81
CA LYS A 171 7.41 -3.71 -14.53
C LYS A 171 6.36 -2.77 -13.94
N HIS A 172 6.11 -2.84 -12.63
CA HIS A 172 5.16 -1.94 -11.97
C HIS A 172 5.64 -0.50 -11.99
N TYR A 173 6.93 -0.25 -11.72
CA TYR A 173 7.50 1.11 -11.84
C TYR A 173 7.23 1.74 -13.21
N MET A 174 7.35 0.99 -14.31
CA MET A 174 7.08 1.50 -15.65
C MET A 174 5.61 1.87 -15.86
N ALA A 175 4.68 1.05 -15.36
CA ALA A 175 3.24 1.34 -15.44
C ALA A 175 2.90 2.64 -14.69
N GLU A 176 3.39 2.79 -13.46
CA GLU A 176 3.15 3.96 -12.62
C GLU A 176 3.83 5.23 -13.18
N ALA A 177 5.05 5.08 -13.68
CA ALA A 177 5.80 6.20 -14.26
C ALA A 177 5.14 6.77 -15.52
N SER A 178 4.41 5.96 -16.30
CA SER A 178 3.61 6.47 -17.42
C SER A 178 2.40 7.30 -16.97
N HIS A 179 1.98 7.19 -15.70
CA HIS A 179 0.71 7.70 -15.18
C HIS A 179 0.89 8.84 -14.16
N SER A 180 2.13 9.24 -13.88
CA SER A 180 2.43 10.34 -12.96
C SER A 180 1.59 11.59 -13.23
N ILE A 181 1.15 12.31 -12.20
CA ILE A 181 0.42 13.59 -12.30
C ILE A 181 1.14 14.65 -13.15
N LYS A 182 2.45 14.51 -13.35
CA LYS A 182 3.26 15.35 -14.24
C LYS A 182 3.36 14.80 -15.67
N SER A 183 2.60 13.76 -15.99
CA SER A 183 2.47 13.29 -17.35
C SER A 183 1.81 14.41 -18.17
N PRO A 184 2.23 14.59 -19.43
CA PRO A 184 1.71 15.64 -20.29
C PRO A 184 0.17 15.65 -20.38
N GLU A 185 -0.47 14.49 -20.23
CA GLU A 185 -1.93 14.30 -20.31
C GLU A 185 -2.68 14.94 -19.13
N ILE A 186 -2.10 14.95 -17.93
CA ILE A 186 -2.68 15.61 -16.75
C ILE A 186 -2.30 17.10 -16.71
N GLU A 187 -1.11 17.49 -17.18
CA GLU A 187 -0.74 18.91 -17.34
C GLU A 187 -1.66 19.66 -18.34
N GLU A 188 -2.19 18.96 -19.36
CA GLU A 188 -3.19 19.51 -20.30
C GLU A 188 -4.61 19.60 -19.68
N THR A 189 -4.86 18.90 -18.57
CA THR A 189 -6.15 18.80 -17.90
C THR A 189 -6.25 19.86 -16.79
N SER A 190 -6.91 21.00 -17.04
CA SER A 190 -7.08 22.06 -16.05
C SER A 190 -7.82 21.61 -14.76
N LEU A 191 -7.06 21.11 -13.77
CA LEU A 191 -7.63 20.70 -12.49
C LEU A 191 -8.40 21.85 -11.83
N PRO A 192 -9.53 21.59 -11.15
CA PRO A 192 -10.35 22.65 -10.57
C PRO A 192 -9.57 23.45 -9.51
N SER A 193 -9.88 24.75 -9.43
CA SER A 193 -9.39 25.61 -8.36
C SER A 193 -10.08 25.24 -7.04
N LEU A 194 -9.31 25.25 -5.96
CA LEU A 194 -9.83 25.07 -4.60
C LEU A 194 -9.74 26.42 -3.89
N ASP A 195 -10.73 26.73 -3.07
CA ASP A 195 -10.62 27.82 -2.09
C ASP A 195 -9.62 27.47 -0.97
N ASP A 196 -9.42 28.40 -0.04
CA ASP A 196 -8.42 28.22 1.02
C ASP A 196 -8.85 27.19 2.07
N ALA A 197 -10.15 27.07 2.37
CA ALA A 197 -10.63 26.06 3.32
C ALA A 197 -10.47 24.65 2.76
N GLN A 198 -10.90 24.45 1.51
CA GLN A 198 -10.74 23.19 0.77
C GLN A 198 -9.26 22.81 0.63
N ARG A 199 -8.38 23.78 0.34
CA ARG A 199 -6.95 23.54 0.22
C ARG A 199 -6.33 23.08 1.54
N GLU A 200 -6.67 23.73 2.65
CA GLU A 200 -6.15 23.35 3.97
C GLU A 200 -6.72 22.00 4.43
N GLU A 201 -7.97 21.67 4.06
CA GLU A 201 -8.54 20.34 4.27
C GLU A 201 -7.82 19.26 3.46
N SER A 202 -7.58 19.48 2.17
CA SER A 202 -6.78 18.59 1.35
C SER A 202 -5.38 18.38 1.93
N LYS A 203 -4.70 19.43 2.39
CA LYS A 203 -3.37 19.29 3.00
C LYS A 203 -3.39 18.44 4.27
N ARG A 204 -4.41 18.59 5.13
CA ARG A 204 -4.57 17.72 6.30
C ARG A 204 -4.77 16.26 5.90
N MET A 205 -5.52 16.02 4.83
CA MET A 205 -5.68 14.68 4.26
C MET A 205 -4.32 14.13 3.78
N VAL A 206 -3.57 14.91 3.00
CA VAL A 206 -2.22 14.56 2.54
C VAL A 206 -1.31 14.21 3.72
N ASP A 207 -1.24 15.07 4.73
CA ASP A 207 -0.40 14.86 5.92
C ASP A 207 -0.77 13.57 6.65
N ARG A 208 -2.08 13.30 6.80
CA ARG A 208 -2.54 12.09 7.45
C ARG A 208 -2.19 10.84 6.63
N THR A 209 -2.37 10.88 5.31
CA THR A 209 -2.01 9.77 4.42
C THR A 209 -0.51 9.46 4.52
N PHE A 210 0.36 10.46 4.38
CA PHE A 210 1.80 10.26 4.51
C PHE A 210 2.20 9.72 5.90
N ALA A 211 1.57 10.19 6.98
CA ALA A 211 1.83 9.64 8.31
C ALA A 211 1.45 8.16 8.43
N LEU A 212 0.35 7.73 7.80
CA LEU A 212 -0.03 6.32 7.78
C LEU A 212 0.99 5.46 7.01
N PHE A 213 1.50 5.96 5.88
CA PHE A 213 2.50 5.24 5.09
C PHE A 213 3.89 5.26 5.74
N ASP A 214 4.26 6.32 6.46
CA ASP A 214 5.48 6.39 7.27
C ASP A 214 5.49 5.27 8.33
N ASP A 215 4.42 5.19 9.13
CA ASP A 215 4.23 4.13 10.14
C ASP A 215 4.22 2.72 9.49
N TRP A 216 3.58 2.60 8.33
CA TRP A 216 3.51 1.34 7.60
C TRP A 216 4.88 0.90 7.07
N SER A 217 5.64 1.78 6.41
CA SER A 217 7.00 1.51 5.93
C SER A 217 7.97 1.18 7.07
N GLY A 218 7.86 1.85 8.22
CA GLY A 218 8.60 1.46 9.43
C GLY A 218 8.25 0.05 9.91
N SER A 219 7.03 -0.40 9.66
CA SER A 219 6.59 -1.77 9.97
C SER A 219 7.07 -2.79 8.94
N LEU A 220 7.13 -2.43 7.65
CA LEU A 220 7.73 -3.27 6.60
C LEU A 220 9.23 -3.48 6.83
N LEU A 221 9.95 -2.41 7.20
CA LEU A 221 11.36 -2.48 7.56
C LEU A 221 11.59 -3.47 8.70
N ARG A 222 10.87 -3.30 9.82
CA ARG A 222 10.96 -4.21 10.97
C ARG A 222 10.62 -5.65 10.58
N PHE A 223 9.57 -5.85 9.79
CA PHE A 223 9.22 -7.18 9.32
C PHE A 223 10.37 -7.82 8.54
N ALA A 224 10.97 -7.12 7.58
CA ALA A 224 12.07 -7.66 6.78
C ALA A 224 13.31 -7.98 7.62
N LEU A 225 13.65 -7.14 8.62
CA LEU A 225 14.80 -7.35 9.50
C LEU A 225 14.59 -8.54 10.45
N ASP A 226 13.39 -8.69 11.00
CA ASP A 226 13.07 -9.74 11.97
C ASP A 226 12.77 -11.10 11.31
N ASN A 227 12.39 -11.10 10.03
CA ASN A 227 11.84 -12.28 9.34
C ASN A 227 12.61 -12.61 8.06
N ALA A 228 13.79 -13.19 8.24
CA ALA A 228 14.66 -13.58 7.14
C ALA A 228 14.16 -14.81 6.35
N ASP A 229 13.25 -15.61 6.89
CA ASP A 229 12.79 -16.89 6.31
C ASP A 229 11.27 -16.96 6.44
N HIS A 230 10.57 -16.97 5.30
CA HIS A 230 9.10 -16.95 5.27
C HIS A 230 8.49 -18.19 5.91
N ASP A 231 9.06 -19.38 5.67
CA ASP A 231 8.51 -20.63 6.21
C ASP A 231 8.54 -20.65 7.73
N ARG A 232 9.68 -20.28 8.32
CA ARG A 232 9.82 -20.18 9.78
C ARG A 232 8.92 -19.10 10.36
N THR A 233 8.78 -18.00 9.64
CA THR A 233 7.93 -16.88 10.04
C THR A 233 6.46 -17.30 10.09
N TYR A 234 5.97 -17.97 9.05
CA TYR A 234 4.60 -18.46 9.00
C TYR A 234 4.35 -19.53 10.07
N GLU A 235 5.28 -20.46 10.29
CA GLU A 235 5.18 -21.45 11.36
C GLU A 235 5.05 -20.79 12.74
N ARG A 236 5.85 -19.75 13.00
CA ARG A 236 5.75 -18.95 14.23
C ARG A 236 4.38 -18.31 14.37
N MET A 237 3.90 -17.61 13.34
CA MET A 237 2.58 -16.93 13.37
C MET A 237 1.44 -17.92 13.61
N ILE A 238 1.49 -19.07 12.93
CA ILE A 238 0.51 -20.15 13.07
C ILE A 238 0.51 -20.68 14.51
N GLN A 239 1.70 -20.94 15.06
CA GLN A 239 1.83 -21.46 16.42
C GLN A 239 1.35 -20.44 17.46
N GLN A 240 1.77 -19.17 17.33
CA GLN A 240 1.32 -18.08 18.20
C GLN A 240 -0.21 -17.96 18.21
N SER A 241 -0.86 -18.07 17.05
CA SER A 241 -2.33 -18.05 16.98
C SER A 241 -2.97 -19.28 17.67
N LYS A 242 -2.38 -20.47 17.54
CA LYS A 242 -2.87 -21.69 18.20
C LYS A 242 -2.71 -21.62 19.73
N ASP A 243 -1.64 -20.99 20.20
CA ASP A 243 -1.34 -20.83 21.63
C ASP A 243 -2.33 -19.88 22.34
N LEU A 244 -3.04 -19.03 21.60
CA LEU A 244 -4.10 -18.17 22.15
C LEU A 244 -5.42 -18.92 22.40
N LEU A 245 -5.60 -20.14 21.88
CA LEU A 245 -6.87 -20.88 22.02
C LEU A 245 -7.25 -21.17 23.48
N PRO A 246 -6.35 -21.65 24.36
CA PRO A 246 -6.70 -21.89 25.76
C PRO A 246 -7.08 -20.61 26.51
N GLU A 247 -6.45 -19.48 26.18
CA GLU A 247 -6.79 -18.17 26.75
C GLU A 247 -8.18 -17.72 26.29
N ALA A 248 -8.48 -17.85 24.99
CA ALA A 248 -9.78 -17.54 24.44
C ALA A 248 -10.90 -18.40 25.07
N GLU A 249 -10.65 -19.70 25.26
CA GLU A 249 -11.58 -20.62 25.93
C GLU A 249 -11.79 -20.25 27.40
N ALA A 250 -10.73 -19.87 28.12
CA ALA A 250 -10.83 -19.44 29.52
C ALA A 250 -11.61 -18.12 29.66
N VAL A 251 -11.37 -17.14 28.79
CA VAL A 251 -12.11 -15.88 28.75
C VAL A 251 -13.60 -16.14 28.45
N ALA A 252 -13.89 -16.96 27.44
CA ALA A 252 -15.27 -17.32 27.10
C ALA A 252 -15.99 -18.05 28.25
N ALA A 253 -15.31 -18.97 28.94
CA ALA A 253 -15.87 -19.68 30.08
C ALA A 253 -16.14 -18.77 31.29
N SER A 254 -15.42 -17.65 31.43
CA SER A 254 -15.64 -16.65 32.48
C SER A 254 -16.75 -15.64 32.18
N ALA A 255 -17.21 -15.59 30.93
CA ALA A 255 -18.26 -14.68 30.46
C ALA A 255 -19.68 -15.23 30.63
N PHE A 256 -19.81 -16.47 31.13
CA PHE A 256 -21.07 -17.17 31.43
C PHE A 256 -21.09 -17.68 32.87
#